data_AF-A0A6M1ZER0-F1
#
_entry.id   AF-A0A6M1ZER0-F1
#
_cell.length_a   1.000
_cell.length_b   1.000
_cell.length_c   1.000
_cell.angle_alpha   90.00
_cell.angle_beta   90.00
_cell.angle_gamma   90.00
#
_symmetry.space_group_name_H-M   'P 1'
#
loop_
_entity.id
_entity.type
_entity.pdbx_description
1 polymer ?
#
loop_
_entity_poly.entity_id
_entity_poly.type
_entity_poly.pdbx_seq_one_letter_code
_entity_poly.pdbx_strand_id
1 'polypeptide(L)'
;MNEKIATGVVVRAFGNLIHVKFEGDIRQGEVAMVKVGEVELKAEVIEIVGGEAKLQVFEDTRGVRLGTQVEFSSLLLEAELGPGLLTSIIDGLQNPLEEVAQATGLFLTRGTYLPPLDYGRKWDFQPTAKVQDTLRRGDSVGFTMEGR
;
A
#
# COMPACT_ATOMS: atom_id res chain seq x y z
N MET A 1 -3.00 7.57 19.89
CA MET A 1 -1.63 7.34 20.40
C MET A 1 -0.71 7.59 19.22
N ASN A 2 0.21 8.54 19.28
CA ASN A 2 1.24 8.68 18.25
C ASN A 2 2.22 7.53 18.46
N GLU A 3 1.96 6.38 17.84
CA GLU A 3 2.98 5.35 17.74
C GLU A 3 4.17 5.94 17.01
N LYS A 4 5.34 5.79 17.63
CA LYS A 4 6.58 6.32 17.09
C LYS A 4 6.96 5.41 15.92
N ILE A 5 6.75 5.90 14.70
CA ILE A 5 7.06 5.16 13.47
C ILE A 5 8.55 4.78 13.48
N ALA A 6 8.85 3.50 13.25
CA ALA A 6 10.21 3.03 13.07
C ALA A 6 10.81 3.67 11.81
N THR A 7 12.11 3.93 11.83
CA THR A 7 12.83 4.59 10.73
C THR A 7 14.11 3.84 10.41
N GLY A 8 14.67 4.10 9.23
CA GLY A 8 15.92 3.49 8.83
C GLY A 8 16.62 4.22 7.70
N VAL A 9 17.80 3.73 7.37
CA VAL A 9 18.63 4.24 6.28
C VAL A 9 19.15 3.10 5.42
N VAL A 10 19.14 3.31 4.10
CA VAL A 10 19.70 2.35 3.15
C VAL A 10 21.21 2.24 3.34
N VAL A 11 21.70 1.01 3.57
CA VAL A 11 23.12 0.70 3.72
C VAL A 11 23.70 -0.03 2.50
N ARG A 12 22.87 -0.79 1.76
CA ARG A 12 23.25 -1.47 0.51
C ARG A 12 22.04 -1.54 -0.43
N ALA A 13 22.27 -1.60 -1.73
CA ALA A 13 21.22 -1.77 -2.74
C ALA A 13 21.70 -2.66 -3.89
N PHE A 14 20.88 -3.64 -4.25
CA PHE A 14 21.11 -4.58 -5.35
C PHE A 14 19.83 -4.68 -6.20
N GLY A 15 19.75 -3.89 -7.26
CA GLY A 15 18.51 -3.77 -8.04
C GLY A 15 17.39 -3.16 -7.20
N ASN A 16 16.26 -3.86 -7.08
CA ASN A 16 15.15 -3.45 -6.23
C ASN A 16 15.16 -4.09 -4.82
N LEU A 17 16.18 -4.87 -4.49
CA LEU A 17 16.42 -5.36 -3.13
C LEU A 17 17.36 -4.40 -2.41
N ILE A 18 16.92 -3.83 -1.29
CA ILE A 18 17.71 -2.89 -0.47
C ILE A 18 17.92 -3.43 0.94
N HIS A 19 19.05 -3.10 1.53
CA HIS A 19 19.34 -3.37 2.94
C HIS A 19 19.23 -2.06 3.70
N VAL A 20 18.52 -2.09 4.82
CA VAL A 20 18.19 -0.94 5.63
C VAL A 20 18.63 -1.20 7.06
N LYS A 21 19.47 -0.32 7.61
CA LYS A 21 19.69 -0.28 9.05
C LYS A 21 18.55 0.50 9.68
N PHE A 22 17.88 -0.06 10.67
CA PHE A 22 16.65 0.52 11.24
C PHE A 22 16.74 0.74 12.74
N GLU A 23 15.86 1.58 13.25
CA GLU A 23 15.61 1.83 14.68
C GLU A 23 14.10 1.76 14.94
N GLY A 24 13.73 1.13 16.06
CA GLY A 24 12.33 0.87 16.42
C GLY A 24 11.89 -0.56 16.13
N ASP A 25 10.62 -0.82 16.39
CA ASP A 25 10.01 -2.13 16.19
C ASP A 25 9.48 -2.24 14.76
N ILE A 26 9.90 -3.28 14.05
CA ILE A 26 9.44 -3.62 12.70
C ILE A 26 9.06 -5.10 12.64
N ARG A 27 8.27 -5.50 11.64
CA ARG A 27 7.89 -6.89 11.39
C ARG A 27 8.10 -7.31 9.95
N GLN A 28 8.28 -8.61 9.73
CA GLN A 28 8.33 -9.17 8.38
C GLN A 28 6.95 -9.05 7.71
N GLY A 29 6.94 -8.74 6.42
CA GLY A 29 5.74 -8.42 5.62
C GLY A 29 5.26 -6.97 5.79
N GLU A 30 5.93 -6.18 6.62
CA GLU A 30 5.57 -4.78 6.83
C GLU A 30 5.89 -3.92 5.60
N VAL A 31 4.99 -2.99 5.29
CA VAL A 31 5.19 -2.00 4.24
C VAL A 31 6.07 -0.87 4.76
N ALA A 32 7.01 -0.43 3.95
CA ALA A 32 7.86 0.71 4.21
C ALA A 32 7.90 1.67 3.00
N MET A 33 8.22 2.92 3.27
CA MET A 33 8.34 4.00 2.29
C MET A 33 9.79 4.44 2.19
N VAL A 34 10.41 4.23 1.02
CA VAL A 34 11.78 4.64 0.70
C VAL A 34 11.74 6.06 0.12
N LYS A 35 12.35 7.04 0.81
CA LYS A 35 12.25 8.47 0.45
C LYS A 35 13.33 8.87 -0.56
N VAL A 36 12.98 8.99 -1.84
CA VAL A 36 13.89 9.33 -2.95
C VAL A 36 13.58 10.74 -3.47
N GLY A 37 14.22 11.75 -2.89
CA GLY A 37 13.92 13.15 -3.20
C GLY A 37 12.53 13.51 -2.68
N GLU A 38 11.64 13.96 -3.55
CA GLU A 38 10.25 14.27 -3.23
C GLU A 38 9.30 13.07 -3.44
N VAL A 39 9.83 11.94 -3.91
CA VAL A 39 9.05 10.74 -4.21
C VAL A 39 9.26 9.69 -3.13
N GLU A 40 8.21 8.96 -2.80
CA GLU A 40 8.29 7.84 -1.87
C GLU A 40 8.00 6.54 -2.63
N LEU A 41 8.83 5.52 -2.42
CA LEU A 41 8.67 4.22 -3.08
C LEU A 41 8.27 3.17 -2.05
N LYS A 42 7.15 2.50 -2.29
CA LYS A 42 6.63 1.43 -1.46
C LYS A 42 7.52 0.20 -1.57
N ALA A 43 7.80 -0.40 -0.42
CA ALA A 43 8.61 -1.61 -0.29
C ALA A 43 8.02 -2.52 0.79
N GLU A 44 8.41 -3.79 0.78
CA GLU A 44 8.03 -4.77 1.79
C GLU A 44 9.27 -5.31 2.51
N VAL A 45 9.20 -5.43 3.83
CA VAL A 45 10.22 -6.10 4.65
C VAL A 45 10.15 -7.61 4.43
N ILE A 46 11.16 -8.18 3.79
CA ILE A 46 11.19 -9.62 3.48
C ILE A 46 12.06 -10.43 4.45
N GLU A 47 13.02 -9.80 5.13
CA GLU A 47 13.90 -10.46 6.08
C GLU A 47 14.42 -9.45 7.12
N ILE A 48 14.55 -9.87 8.38
CA ILE A 48 15.11 -9.07 9.48
C ILE A 48 16.23 -9.87 10.13
N VAL A 49 17.45 -9.30 10.18
CA VAL A 49 18.63 -9.92 10.79
C VAL A 49 19.34 -8.90 11.67
N GLY A 50 19.23 -9.08 12.99
CA GLY A 50 19.83 -8.14 13.95
C GLY A 50 19.25 -6.73 13.79
N GLY A 51 20.12 -5.75 13.52
CA GLY A 51 19.73 -4.35 13.29
C GLY A 51 19.60 -3.95 11.81
N GLU A 52 19.57 -4.92 10.89
CA GLU A 52 19.36 -4.70 9.46
C GLU A 52 18.12 -5.46 8.96
N ALA A 53 17.38 -4.84 8.04
CA ALA A 53 16.27 -5.43 7.33
C ALA A 53 16.54 -5.42 5.82
N LYS A 54 16.11 -6.47 5.12
CA LYS A 54 16.07 -6.50 3.66
C LYS A 54 14.66 -6.13 3.21
N LEU A 55 14.58 -5.16 2.32
CA LEU A 55 13.33 -4.67 1.75
C LEU A 55 13.30 -4.89 0.25
N GLN A 56 12.16 -5.36 -0.26
CA GLN A 56 11.87 -5.48 -1.68
C GLN A 56 11.07 -4.25 -2.13
N VAL A 57 11.67 -3.38 -2.95
CA VAL A 57 10.97 -2.22 -3.52
C VAL A 57 10.14 -2.67 -4.72
N PHE A 58 8.88 -2.23 -4.78
CA PHE A 58 7.94 -2.66 -5.83
C PHE A 58 8.12 -1.92 -7.16
N GLU A 59 8.82 -0.80 -7.13
CA GLU A 59 9.04 0.09 -8.27
C GLU A 59 10.52 0.30 -8.56
N ASP A 60 10.81 1.07 -9.60
CA ASP A 60 12.16 1.42 -10.04
C ASP A 60 12.93 2.21 -8.96
N THR A 61 14.06 1.64 -8.52
CA THR A 61 14.93 2.18 -7.46
C THR A 61 15.97 3.20 -7.94
N ARG A 62 15.91 3.68 -9.19
CA ARG A 62 16.83 4.73 -9.67
C ARG A 62 16.86 5.94 -8.72
N GLY A 63 18.03 6.28 -8.21
CA GLY A 63 18.20 7.39 -7.28
C GLY A 63 18.14 7.01 -5.80
N VAL A 64 17.81 5.78 -5.44
CA VAL A 64 18.12 5.22 -4.12
C VAL A 64 19.65 5.16 -3.97
N ARG A 65 20.17 5.65 -2.85
CA ARG A 65 21.60 5.78 -2.55
C ARG A 65 21.88 5.36 -1.11
N LEU A 66 23.16 5.23 -0.78
CA LEU A 66 23.59 5.10 0.61
C LEU A 66 23.03 6.26 1.45
N GLY A 67 22.41 5.95 2.58
CA GLY A 67 21.79 6.93 3.48
C GLY A 67 20.39 7.39 3.09
N THR A 68 19.80 6.88 1.99
CA THR A 68 18.39 7.13 1.65
C THR A 68 17.50 6.74 2.84
N GLN A 69 16.60 7.64 3.24
CA GLN A 69 15.71 7.44 4.38
C GLN A 69 14.61 6.43 4.07
N VAL A 70 14.21 5.68 5.09
CA VAL A 70 13.12 4.71 5.05
C VAL A 70 12.23 4.90 6.26
N GLU A 71 10.92 4.94 6.04
CA GLU A 71 9.90 4.99 7.09
C GLU A 71 9.07 3.72 7.05
N PHE A 72 8.82 3.11 8.21
CA PHE A 72 8.11 1.84 8.33
C PHE A 72 6.65 2.08 8.74
N SER A 73 5.68 1.51 8.04
CA SER A 73 4.27 1.88 8.21
C SER A 73 3.58 1.24 9.42
N SER A 74 4.20 0.24 10.04
CA SER A 74 3.58 -0.69 10.99
C SER A 74 2.42 -1.51 10.40
N LEU A 75 2.12 -1.39 9.11
CA LEU A 75 1.04 -2.08 8.40
C LEU A 75 1.60 -3.15 7.47
N LEU A 76 0.82 -4.20 7.21
CA LEU A 76 1.17 -5.19 6.19
C LEU A 76 0.76 -4.69 4.81
N LEU A 77 1.16 -5.39 3.75
CA LEU A 77 0.59 -5.14 2.44
C LEU A 77 -0.87 -5.58 2.44
N GLU A 78 -1.75 -4.62 2.29
CA GLU A 78 -3.21 -4.79 2.38
C GLU A 78 -3.86 -4.47 1.04
N ALA A 79 -4.97 -5.15 0.77
CA ALA A 79 -5.87 -4.82 -0.33
C ALA A 79 -7.17 -4.27 0.25
N GLU A 80 -7.64 -3.17 -0.30
CA GLU A 80 -8.94 -2.63 0.04
C GLU A 80 -10.03 -3.40 -0.73
N LEU A 81 -11.11 -3.79 -0.06
CA LEU A 81 -12.17 -4.58 -0.66
C LEU A 81 -13.50 -3.86 -0.52
N GLY A 82 -14.15 -3.58 -1.65
CA GLY A 82 -15.45 -2.94 -1.64
C GLY A 82 -16.01 -2.68 -3.04
N PRO A 83 -17.24 -2.16 -3.11
CA PRO A 83 -17.89 -1.83 -4.37
C PRO A 83 -17.12 -0.79 -5.17
N GLY A 84 -16.92 -1.05 -6.46
CA GLY A 84 -16.18 -0.24 -7.41
C GLY A 84 -15.07 -1.05 -8.08
N LEU A 85 -14.47 -1.99 -7.36
CA LEU A 85 -13.33 -2.79 -7.83
C LEU A 85 -13.64 -3.60 -9.10
N LEU A 86 -14.86 -4.14 -9.23
CA LEU A 86 -15.20 -4.98 -10.39
C LEU A 86 -15.22 -4.18 -11.70
N THR A 87 -15.40 -2.87 -11.61
CA THR A 87 -15.45 -1.95 -12.76
C THR A 87 -14.14 -1.19 -12.98
N SER A 88 -13.13 -1.39 -12.13
CA SER A 88 -11.87 -0.65 -12.17
C SER A 88 -10.74 -1.49 -12.75
N ILE A 89 -9.86 -0.85 -13.51
CA ILE A 89 -8.59 -1.45 -13.94
C ILE A 89 -7.52 -1.04 -12.93
N ILE A 90 -6.95 -1.99 -12.22
CA ILE A 90 -5.94 -1.75 -11.17
C ILE A 90 -4.59 -2.38 -11.52
N ASP A 91 -3.51 -1.82 -10.97
CA ASP A 91 -2.16 -2.42 -11.04
C ASP A 91 -1.89 -3.43 -9.90
N GLY A 92 -0.65 -3.93 -9.82
CA GLY A 92 -0.24 -4.89 -8.79
C GLY A 92 -0.19 -4.34 -7.36
N LEU A 93 -0.27 -3.02 -7.18
CA LEU A 93 -0.35 -2.33 -5.88
C LEU A 93 -1.75 -1.75 -5.63
N GLN A 94 -2.73 -2.16 -6.46
CA GLN A 94 -4.12 -1.73 -6.41
C GLN A 94 -4.36 -0.27 -6.82
N ASN A 95 -3.41 0.41 -7.47
CA ASN A 95 -3.66 1.75 -7.97
C ASN A 95 -4.64 1.69 -9.16
N PRO A 96 -5.69 2.51 -9.19
CA PRO A 96 -6.65 2.52 -10.29
C PRO A 96 -6.04 3.28 -11.48
N LEU A 97 -5.79 2.55 -12.57
CA LEU A 97 -4.92 2.98 -13.67
C LEU A 97 -5.51 4.13 -14.50
N GLU A 98 -6.84 4.24 -14.57
CA GLU A 98 -7.49 5.33 -15.30
C GLU A 98 -7.25 6.68 -14.59
N GLU A 99 -7.38 6.70 -13.28
CA GLU A 99 -7.16 7.86 -12.41
C GLU A 99 -5.68 8.19 -12.32
N VAL A 100 -4.80 7.18 -12.26
CA VAL A 100 -3.35 7.40 -12.38
C VAL A 100 -3.02 8.07 -13.70
N ALA A 101 -3.57 7.59 -14.82
CA ALA A 101 -3.33 8.19 -16.14
C ALA A 101 -3.88 9.62 -16.24
N GLN A 102 -5.01 9.93 -15.59
CA GLN A 102 -5.53 11.30 -15.49
C GLN A 102 -4.59 12.21 -14.68
N ALA A 103 -3.96 11.69 -13.62
CA ALA A 103 -3.05 12.45 -12.77
C ALA A 103 -1.64 12.64 -13.36
N THR A 104 -1.12 11.62 -14.06
CA THR A 104 0.29 11.58 -14.50
C THR A 104 0.47 11.63 -16.02
N GLY A 105 -0.61 11.56 -16.79
CA GLY A 105 -0.59 11.50 -18.25
C GLY A 105 -0.32 10.10 -18.78
N LEU A 106 0.32 10.01 -19.96
CA LEU A 106 0.45 8.75 -20.71
C LEU A 106 1.39 7.72 -20.05
N PHE A 107 2.34 8.16 -19.23
CA PHE A 107 3.34 7.29 -18.61
C PHE A 107 3.12 7.22 -17.09
N LEU A 108 3.38 6.03 -16.53
CA LEU A 108 3.32 5.81 -15.09
C LEU A 108 4.47 6.56 -14.40
N THR A 109 4.12 7.46 -13.49
CA THR A 109 5.08 8.11 -12.61
C THR A 109 5.21 7.31 -11.33
N ARG A 110 6.44 6.88 -11.01
CA ARG A 110 6.69 6.10 -9.80
C ARG A 110 6.33 6.86 -8.52
N GLY A 111 5.96 6.14 -7.47
CA GLY A 111 5.55 6.73 -6.20
C GLY A 111 4.22 7.48 -6.27
N THR A 112 3.41 7.17 -7.28
CA THR A 112 2.02 7.64 -7.36
C THR A 112 1.13 6.56 -6.75
N TYR A 113 0.53 6.89 -5.60
CA TYR A 113 -0.42 6.00 -4.92
C TYR A 113 -1.76 6.70 -4.79
N LEU A 114 -2.79 6.13 -5.40
CA LEU A 114 -4.15 6.64 -5.34
C LEU A 114 -5.05 5.63 -4.61
N PRO A 115 -6.10 6.08 -3.90
CA PRO A 115 -7.07 5.18 -3.30
C PRO A 115 -7.67 4.23 -4.36
N PRO A 116 -7.74 2.92 -4.08
CA PRO A 116 -8.27 1.92 -5.02
C PRO A 116 -9.78 2.04 -5.25
N LEU A 117 -10.48 2.71 -4.35
CA LEU A 117 -11.93 2.92 -4.37
C LEU A 117 -12.26 4.41 -4.34
N ASP A 118 -13.28 4.81 -5.10
CA ASP A 118 -13.84 6.16 -5.03
C ASP A 118 -14.80 6.29 -3.82
N TYR A 119 -14.30 6.90 -2.74
CA TYR A 119 -15.10 7.19 -1.54
C TYR A 119 -16.21 8.24 -1.75
N GLY A 120 -16.18 8.99 -2.87
CA GLY A 120 -17.24 9.91 -3.26
C GLY A 120 -18.42 9.23 -3.96
N ARG A 121 -18.21 8.03 -4.51
CA ARG A 121 -19.24 7.27 -5.23
C ARG A 121 -20.33 6.78 -4.26
N LYS A 122 -21.58 7.05 -4.62
CA LYS A 122 -22.75 6.54 -3.88
C LYS A 122 -23.25 5.24 -4.50
N TRP A 123 -23.69 4.34 -3.63
CA TRP A 123 -24.14 3.00 -3.98
C TRP A 123 -25.57 2.78 -3.52
N ASP A 124 -26.39 2.18 -4.38
CA ASP A 124 -27.73 1.72 -4.02
C ASP A 124 -27.61 0.40 -3.24
N PHE A 125 -27.41 0.52 -1.93
CA PHE A 125 -27.28 -0.63 -1.04
C PHE A 125 -28.64 -1.23 -0.69
N GLN A 126 -28.79 -2.54 -0.91
CA GLN A 126 -29.97 -3.31 -0.54
C GLN A 126 -29.67 -4.15 0.71
N PRO A 127 -30.22 -3.78 1.88
CA PRO A 127 -30.01 -4.53 3.11
C PRO A 127 -30.72 -5.89 3.05
N THR A 128 -30.03 -6.94 3.49
CA THR A 128 -30.61 -8.28 3.68
C THR A 128 -30.75 -8.65 5.16
N ALA A 129 -29.90 -8.08 6.01
CA ALA A 129 -29.98 -8.20 7.46
C ALA A 129 -30.93 -7.15 8.07
N LYS A 130 -31.51 -7.47 9.21
CA LYS A 130 -32.41 -6.60 9.98
C LYS A 130 -31.79 -6.19 11.30
N VAL A 131 -32.28 -5.08 11.85
CA VAL A 131 -31.91 -4.65 13.21
C VAL A 131 -32.28 -5.77 14.17
N GLN A 132 -31.36 -6.09 15.10
CA GLN A 132 -31.43 -7.19 16.07
C GLN A 132 -31.04 -8.59 15.55
N ASP A 133 -30.71 -8.74 14.26
CA ASP A 133 -30.12 -9.98 13.77
C ASP A 133 -28.74 -10.22 14.41
N THR A 134 -28.45 -11.47 14.77
CA THR A 134 -27.13 -11.90 15.23
C THR A 134 -26.36 -12.47 14.06
N LEU A 135 -25.26 -11.81 13.67
CA LEU A 135 -24.41 -12.18 12.54
C LEU A 135 -23.01 -12.61 12.99
N ARG A 136 -22.28 -13.26 12.09
CA ARG A 136 -20.90 -13.69 12.24
C ARG A 136 -20.02 -13.07 11.16
N ARG A 137 -18.70 -13.14 11.35
CA ARG A 137 -17.73 -12.69 10.33
C ARG A 137 -17.95 -13.46 9.03
N GLY A 138 -18.10 -12.72 7.93
CA GLY A 138 -18.39 -13.27 6.61
C GLY A 138 -19.87 -13.32 6.24
N ASP A 139 -20.79 -13.09 7.20
CA ASP A 139 -22.21 -12.99 6.87
C ASP A 139 -22.49 -11.69 6.08
N SER A 140 -23.41 -11.77 5.12
CA SER A 140 -23.83 -10.61 4.33
C SER A 140 -24.82 -9.74 5.12
N VAL A 141 -24.54 -8.44 5.18
CA VAL A 141 -25.50 -7.42 5.68
C VAL A 141 -26.40 -6.86 4.58
N GLY A 142 -26.04 -7.12 3.33
CA GLY A 142 -26.71 -6.62 2.13
C GLY A 142 -25.79 -6.69 0.92
N PHE A 143 -26.22 -6.10 -0.18
CA PHE A 143 -25.46 -6.08 -1.43
C PHE A 143 -25.73 -4.80 -2.21
N THR A 144 -24.87 -4.53 -3.20
CA THR A 144 -25.10 -3.50 -4.21
C THR A 144 -24.62 -4.03 -5.57
N MET A 145 -25.06 -3.40 -6.65
CA MET A 145 -24.68 -3.79 -8.01
C MET A 145 -23.59 -2.85 -8.52
N GLU A 146 -22.42 -3.39 -8.88
CA GLU A 146 -21.28 -2.58 -9.33
C GLU A 146 -21.41 -2.03 -10.75
N GLY A 147 -22.33 -2.59 -11.54
CA GLY A 147 -22.38 -2.40 -12.99
C GLY A 147 -21.61 -3.51 -13.71
N ARG A 148 -21.70 -3.52 -15.05
CA ARG A 148 -20.84 -4.33 -15.93
C ARG A 148 -19.96 -3.41 -16.73
#